data_AF-A0AA35IA50-F1
#
_entry.id   AF-A0AA35IA50-F1
#
_cell.length_a   1.000
_cell.length_b   1.000
_cell.length_c   1.000
_cell.angle_alpha   90.00
_cell.angle_beta   90.00
_cell.angle_gamma   90.00
#
_symmetry.space_group_name_H-M   'P 1'
#
loop_
_entity.id
_entity.type
_entity.pdbx_description
1 polymer ?
#
loop_
_entity_poly.entity_id
_entity_poly.type
_entity_poly.pdbx_seq_one_letter_code
_entity_poly.pdbx_strand_id
1 'polypeptide(L)'
;MVRSLRKVSLEGARYCRRPAVEAEIQELMSASVSELERRASLWPSSAPGFVSPEALLYFVRNAEHSRHRQRLLEQLLQRIVYRLPRVGGGEGHTDSLIRTNIRDDVIDHFIDLLLSDQAAYDERLDYYEVNFNSAIVKDRRDASVRHRRHEHRSQALGDEGLEISVAVEAAVGGYDPFQPEELDKENYRLWLDEAIDELPELQQRIVQMVREDIPIDSKDPTAVTISRILGKSEKTIRTHRDKALAALRLRLDRKGTL
;
A
#
# COMPACT_ATOMS: atom_id res chain seq x y z
N MET A 1 19.81 -22.27 14.49
CA MET A 1 19.33 -22.41 13.09
C MET A 1 18.06 -21.60 12.94
N VAL A 2 17.92 -20.86 11.84
CA VAL A 2 16.72 -20.05 11.55
C VAL A 2 15.55 -20.98 11.19
N ARG A 3 14.39 -20.76 11.81
CA ARG A 3 13.16 -21.55 11.55
C ARG A 3 12.73 -21.43 10.08
N SER A 4 12.49 -22.54 9.38
CA SER A 4 11.95 -22.50 8.01
C SER A 4 10.49 -22.07 7.96
N LEU A 5 10.09 -21.41 6.87
CA LEU A 5 8.68 -21.06 6.60
C LEU A 5 7.91 -22.30 6.13
N ARG A 6 6.60 -22.35 6.40
CA ARG A 6 5.71 -23.47 6.04
C ARG A 6 4.85 -23.19 4.83
N LYS A 7 4.55 -21.91 4.56
CA LYS A 7 3.75 -21.50 3.41
C LYS A 7 4.34 -22.00 2.09
N VAL A 8 3.45 -22.51 1.23
CA VAL A 8 3.77 -23.00 -0.11
C VAL A 8 3.10 -22.10 -1.15
N SER A 9 3.78 -21.84 -2.27
CA SER A 9 3.21 -21.13 -3.41
C SER A 9 2.19 -22.01 -4.15
N LEU A 10 1.42 -21.39 -5.04
CA LEU A 10 0.52 -22.12 -5.95
C LEU A 10 1.26 -23.12 -6.85
N GLU A 11 2.55 -22.90 -7.07
CA GLU A 11 3.45 -23.76 -7.85
C GLU A 11 4.11 -24.88 -7.01
N GLY A 12 3.76 -25.00 -5.74
CA GLY A 12 4.31 -26.04 -4.84
C GLY A 12 5.68 -25.71 -4.23
N ALA A 13 6.25 -24.53 -4.53
CA ALA A 13 7.53 -24.10 -3.95
C ALA A 13 7.32 -23.48 -2.56
N ARG A 14 8.17 -23.82 -1.59
CA ARG A 14 8.12 -23.20 -0.26
C ARG A 14 8.58 -21.75 -0.34
N TYR A 15 7.88 -20.87 0.34
CA TYR A 15 8.37 -19.51 0.54
C TYR A 15 9.67 -19.55 1.34
N CYS A 16 10.64 -18.75 0.91
CA CYS A 16 11.90 -18.54 1.62
C CYS A 16 12.07 -17.05 1.94
N ARG A 17 12.75 -16.76 3.05
CA ARG A 17 13.12 -15.39 3.36
C ARG A 17 14.19 -14.92 2.37
N ARG A 18 14.27 -13.62 2.17
CA ARG A 18 15.35 -13.03 1.35
C ARG A 18 16.70 -13.32 2.02
N PRO A 19 17.77 -13.62 1.26
CA PRO A 19 19.08 -13.95 1.83
C PRO A 19 19.61 -12.88 2.80
N ALA A 20 19.37 -11.60 2.50
CA ALA A 20 19.75 -10.49 3.37
C ALA A 20 19.05 -10.53 4.74
N VAL A 21 17.75 -10.88 4.75
CA VAL A 21 16.96 -11.02 5.99
C VAL A 21 17.42 -12.25 6.79
N GLU A 22 17.74 -13.37 6.13
CA GLU A 22 18.27 -14.54 6.84
C GLU A 22 19.64 -14.28 7.47
N ALA A 23 20.52 -13.58 6.77
CA ALA A 23 21.82 -13.17 7.30
C ALA A 23 21.66 -12.23 8.51
N GLU A 24 20.75 -11.25 8.43
CA GLU A 24 20.43 -10.34 9.53
C GLU A 24 19.86 -11.09 10.74
N ILE A 25 18.95 -12.05 10.54
CA ILE A 25 18.42 -12.87 11.63
C ILE A 25 19.55 -13.67 12.30
N GLN A 26 20.43 -14.30 11.52
CA GLN A 26 21.55 -15.08 12.07
C GLN A 26 22.52 -14.21 12.89
N GLU A 27 22.82 -13.00 12.42
CA GLU A 27 23.63 -12.03 13.15
C GLU A 27 22.96 -11.67 14.50
N LEU A 28 21.67 -11.31 14.45
CA LEU A 28 20.91 -10.88 15.62
C LEU A 28 20.61 -12.02 16.60
N MET A 29 20.54 -13.27 16.15
CA MET A 29 20.44 -14.45 17.02
C MET A 29 21.67 -14.62 17.92
N SER A 30 22.83 -14.10 17.50
CA SER A 30 24.06 -14.11 18.30
C SER A 30 24.19 -12.87 19.20
N ALA A 31 23.33 -11.87 19.01
CA ALA A 31 23.31 -10.66 19.82
C ALA A 31 22.59 -10.88 21.16
N SER A 32 22.86 -10.01 22.13
CA SER A 32 22.13 -10.03 23.39
C SER A 32 20.71 -9.47 23.24
N VAL A 33 19.82 -9.86 24.14
CA VAL A 33 18.43 -9.36 24.23
C VAL A 33 18.40 -7.82 24.24
N SER A 34 19.25 -7.20 25.05
CA SER A 34 19.34 -5.74 25.16
C SER A 34 19.82 -5.07 23.87
N GLU A 35 20.73 -5.71 23.14
CA GLU A 35 21.22 -5.18 21.86
C GLU A 35 20.15 -5.28 20.77
N LEU A 36 19.37 -6.36 20.75
CA LEU A 36 18.23 -6.49 19.86
C LEU A 36 17.17 -5.42 20.12
N GLU A 37 16.82 -5.15 21.38
CA GLU A 37 15.89 -4.07 21.74
C GLU A 37 16.42 -2.69 21.30
N ARG A 38 17.70 -2.42 21.55
CA ARG A 38 18.35 -1.18 21.14
C ARG A 38 18.27 -0.99 19.63
N ARG A 39 18.64 -2.02 18.85
CA ARG A 39 18.61 -1.96 17.38
C ARG A 39 17.18 -1.91 16.81
N ALA A 40 16.22 -2.59 17.45
CA ALA A 40 14.81 -2.54 17.06
C ALA A 40 14.23 -1.12 17.19
N SER A 41 14.68 -0.36 18.20
CA SER A 41 14.29 1.04 18.43
C SER A 41 14.92 2.05 17.47
N LEU A 42 15.90 1.64 16.66
CA LEU A 42 16.53 2.53 15.70
C LEU A 42 15.54 2.88 14.58
N TRP A 43 15.52 4.17 14.25
CA TRP A 43 14.81 4.77 13.12
C TRP A 43 15.58 6.03 12.72
N PRO A 44 15.65 6.41 11.43
CA PRO A 44 15.04 5.82 10.22
C PRO A 44 15.75 4.58 9.68
N SER A 45 15.24 3.97 8.61
CA SER A 45 15.83 2.77 7.98
C SER A 45 17.23 2.98 7.40
N SER A 46 17.69 4.22 7.28
CA SER A 46 19.05 4.57 6.88
C SER A 46 20.05 4.53 8.05
N ALA A 47 19.59 4.36 9.29
CA ALA A 47 20.46 4.28 10.46
C ALA A 47 21.30 2.99 10.43
N PRO A 48 22.62 3.06 10.67
CA PRO A 48 23.46 1.88 10.78
C PRO A 48 22.97 0.95 11.91
N GLY A 49 22.78 -0.34 11.59
CA GLY A 49 22.25 -1.33 12.54
C GLY A 49 20.72 -1.32 12.70
N PHE A 50 20.00 -0.60 11.84
CA PHE A 50 18.55 -0.72 11.73
C PHE A 50 18.16 -2.16 11.39
N VAL A 51 17.29 -2.74 12.22
CA VAL A 51 16.74 -4.09 11.98
C VAL A 51 15.62 -4.01 10.96
N SER A 52 15.55 -4.88 9.95
CA SER A 52 14.39 -4.93 9.04
C SER A 52 13.09 -5.32 9.76
N PRO A 53 11.90 -4.85 9.31
CA PRO A 53 10.61 -5.32 9.84
C PRO A 53 10.41 -6.84 9.70
N GLU A 54 10.92 -7.43 8.62
CA GLU A 54 10.91 -8.87 8.36
C GLU A 54 11.70 -9.64 9.44
N ALA A 55 12.92 -9.21 9.76
CA ALA A 55 13.73 -9.82 10.81
C ALA A 55 13.13 -9.58 12.20
N LEU A 56 12.57 -8.39 12.46
CA LEU A 56 11.91 -8.07 13.73
C LEU A 56 10.68 -8.97 13.96
N LEU A 57 9.88 -9.22 12.92
CA LEU A 57 8.74 -10.14 12.99
C LEU A 57 9.17 -11.56 13.34
N TYR A 58 10.28 -12.04 12.78
CA TYR A 58 10.84 -13.35 13.16
C TYR A 58 11.09 -13.43 14.67
N PHE A 59 11.71 -12.41 15.27
CA PHE A 59 11.94 -12.40 16.72
C PHE A 59 10.63 -12.32 17.52
N VAL A 60 9.65 -11.53 17.08
CA VAL A 60 8.33 -11.44 17.74
C VAL A 60 7.57 -12.77 17.72
N ARG A 61 7.69 -13.56 16.63
CA ARG A 61 7.06 -14.89 16.49
C ARG A 61 7.77 -15.99 17.28
N ASN A 62 9.06 -15.85 17.55
CA ASN A 62 9.85 -16.90 18.22
C ASN A 62 10.25 -16.55 19.67
N ALA A 63 10.08 -15.31 20.10
CA ALA A 63 10.29 -14.93 21.50
C ALA A 63 9.18 -15.49 22.39
N GLU A 64 9.53 -15.92 23.59
CA GLU A 64 8.56 -16.30 24.62
C GLU A 64 7.72 -15.08 25.07
N HIS A 65 6.54 -15.35 25.64
CA HIS A 65 5.68 -14.32 26.22
C HIS A 65 6.37 -13.62 27.39
N SER A 66 7.08 -12.55 27.05
CA SER A 66 7.97 -11.81 27.94
C SER A 66 7.87 -10.32 27.67
N ARG A 67 8.36 -9.51 28.62
CA ARG A 67 8.49 -8.05 28.41
C ARG A 67 9.33 -7.71 27.18
N HIS A 68 10.31 -8.55 26.88
CA HIS A 68 11.14 -8.41 25.68
C HIS A 68 10.30 -8.52 24.41
N ARG A 69 9.49 -9.57 24.29
CA ARG A 69 8.58 -9.75 23.15
C ARG A 69 7.62 -8.57 22.99
N GLN A 70 7.08 -8.05 24.09
CA GLN A 70 6.18 -6.89 24.07
C GLN A 70 6.88 -5.66 23.50
N ARG A 71 8.11 -5.37 23.95
CA ARG A 71 8.91 -4.26 23.41
C ARG A 71 9.17 -4.41 21.92
N LEU A 72 9.55 -5.61 21.45
CA LEU A 72 9.78 -5.84 20.03
C LEU A 72 8.49 -5.65 19.21
N LEU A 73 7.35 -6.11 19.74
CA LEU A 73 6.04 -5.91 19.11
C LEU A 73 5.67 -4.42 19.03
N GLU A 74 5.86 -3.66 20.10
CA GLU A 74 5.62 -2.22 20.12
C GLU A 74 6.45 -1.50 19.04
N GLN A 75 7.74 -1.84 18.92
CA GLN A 75 8.59 -1.29 17.86
C GLN A 75 8.10 -1.67 16.47
N LEU A 76 7.64 -2.92 16.27
CA LEU A 76 7.09 -3.37 15.00
C LEU A 76 5.80 -2.63 14.63
N LEU A 77 4.88 -2.46 15.59
CA LEU A 77 3.63 -1.73 15.39
C LEU A 77 3.88 -0.24 15.10
N GLN A 78 4.83 0.39 15.80
CA GLN A 78 5.23 1.77 15.50
C GLN A 78 5.72 1.90 14.06
N ARG A 79 6.51 0.94 13.56
CA ARG A 79 6.98 0.94 12.17
C ARG A 79 5.84 0.77 11.15
N ILE A 80 4.79 0.02 11.48
CA ILE A 80 3.57 -0.04 10.64
C ILE A 80 2.89 1.33 10.63
N VAL A 81 2.69 1.93 11.80
CA VAL A 81 2.07 3.24 11.95
C VAL A 81 2.80 4.33 11.15
N TYR A 82 4.14 4.37 11.20
CA TYR A 82 4.93 5.34 10.45
C TYR A 82 4.85 5.14 8.93
N ARG A 83 4.47 3.95 8.45
CA ARG A 83 4.30 3.64 7.03
C ARG A 83 2.87 3.90 6.54
N LEU A 84 1.92 4.06 7.45
CA LEU A 84 0.55 4.39 7.11
C LEU A 84 0.40 5.93 7.03
N PRO A 85 -0.51 6.44 6.17
CA PRO A 85 -0.71 7.87 6.01
C PRO A 85 -0.96 8.56 7.34
N ARG A 86 -0.31 9.71 7.58
CA ARG A 86 -0.52 10.48 8.80
C ARG A 86 -1.91 11.12 8.75
N VAL A 87 -2.72 10.89 9.77
CA VAL A 87 -4.02 11.55 9.95
C VAL A 87 -3.74 12.98 10.38
N GLY A 88 -3.56 13.89 9.43
CA GLY A 88 -3.38 15.31 9.71
C GLY A 88 -3.17 16.14 8.45
N GLY A 89 -4.17 16.96 8.11
CA GLY A 89 -4.03 18.09 7.18
C GLY A 89 -4.94 18.14 5.95
N GLY A 90 -5.93 17.26 5.80
CA GLY A 90 -6.90 17.31 4.69
C GLY A 90 -8.30 17.73 5.16
N GLU A 91 -8.90 18.73 4.51
CA GLU A 91 -10.24 19.23 4.80
C GLU A 91 -11.31 18.16 4.56
N GLY A 92 -11.94 17.69 5.65
CA GLY A 92 -13.09 16.79 5.65
C GLY A 92 -13.08 15.85 6.85
N HIS A 93 -14.04 16.02 7.77
CA HIS A 93 -14.16 15.18 8.97
C HIS A 93 -14.34 13.69 8.61
N THR A 94 -15.09 13.39 7.55
CA THR A 94 -15.32 12.03 7.04
C THR A 94 -14.08 11.38 6.41
N ASP A 95 -13.33 12.10 5.59
CA ASP A 95 -12.11 11.58 4.95
C ASP A 95 -11.01 11.27 5.98
N SER A 96 -10.92 12.09 7.03
CA SER A 96 -10.04 11.86 8.18
C SER A 96 -10.44 10.60 8.97
N LEU A 97 -11.75 10.35 9.13
CA LEU A 97 -12.27 9.17 9.83
C LEU A 97 -12.05 7.88 9.02
N ILE A 98 -12.28 7.89 7.71
CA ILE A 98 -12.04 6.72 6.84
C ILE A 98 -10.55 6.34 6.87
N ARG A 99 -9.65 7.33 6.79
CA ARG A 99 -8.20 7.09 6.88
C ARG A 99 -7.80 6.51 8.24
N THR A 100 -8.44 6.96 9.32
CA THR A 100 -8.25 6.39 10.66
C THR A 100 -8.75 4.95 10.72
N ASN A 101 -9.95 4.68 10.22
CA ASN A 101 -10.53 3.33 10.20
C ASN A 101 -9.71 2.36 9.34
N ILE A 102 -9.21 2.77 8.16
CA ILE A 102 -8.34 1.94 7.32
C ILE A 102 -7.05 1.59 8.08
N ARG A 103 -6.48 2.57 8.79
CA ARG A 103 -5.27 2.35 9.58
C ARG A 103 -5.53 1.38 10.73
N ASP A 104 -6.61 1.57 11.46
CA ASP A 104 -6.99 0.71 12.58
C ASP A 104 -7.28 -0.71 12.09
N ASP A 105 -8.03 -0.87 11.00
CA ASP A 105 -8.28 -2.16 10.33
C ASP A 105 -6.98 -2.92 9.99
N VAL A 106 -5.97 -2.22 9.45
CA VAL A 106 -4.69 -2.85 9.09
C VAL A 106 -3.93 -3.29 10.34
N ILE A 107 -3.93 -2.47 11.38
CA ILE A 107 -3.28 -2.79 12.66
C ILE A 107 -4.00 -3.95 13.34
N ASP A 108 -5.32 -3.90 13.43
CA ASP A 108 -6.16 -4.94 14.04
C ASP A 108 -6.00 -6.26 13.30
N HIS A 109 -6.04 -6.24 11.96
CA HIS A 109 -5.79 -7.43 11.15
C HIS A 109 -4.42 -8.05 11.45
N PHE A 110 -3.37 -7.23 11.54
CA PHE A 110 -2.03 -7.70 11.84
C PHE A 110 -1.92 -8.28 13.27
N ILE A 111 -2.58 -7.65 14.25
CA ILE A 111 -2.65 -8.15 15.63
C ILE A 111 -3.39 -9.50 15.68
N ASP A 112 -4.51 -9.63 14.97
CA ASP A 112 -5.27 -10.87 14.87
C ASP A 112 -4.43 -12.01 14.28
N LEU A 113 -3.62 -11.73 13.26
CA LEU A 113 -2.67 -12.71 12.72
C LEU A 113 -1.63 -13.14 13.76
N LEU A 114 -1.11 -12.20 14.56
CA LEU A 114 -0.15 -12.52 15.62
C LEU A 114 -0.78 -13.32 16.77
N LEU A 115 -2.01 -13.03 17.15
CA LEU A 115 -2.74 -13.78 18.17
C LEU A 115 -3.09 -15.18 17.67
N SER A 116 -3.50 -15.30 16.40
CA SER A 116 -3.74 -16.59 15.75
C SER A 116 -2.47 -17.45 15.76
N ASP A 117 -1.32 -16.86 15.37
CA ASP A 117 -0.03 -17.55 15.30
C ASP A 117 0.47 -18.07 16.67
N GLN A 118 0.14 -17.34 17.76
CA GLN A 118 0.45 -17.81 19.11
C GLN A 118 -0.33 -19.06 19.49
N ALA A 119 -1.60 -19.14 19.08
CA ALA A 119 -2.45 -20.30 19.37
C ALA A 119 -2.08 -21.50 18.49
N ALA A 120 -1.88 -21.25 17.19
CA ALA A 120 -1.46 -22.24 16.22
C ALA A 120 -0.73 -21.55 15.06
N TYR A 121 0.34 -22.17 14.58
CA TYR A 121 1.16 -21.62 13.50
C TYR A 121 0.31 -21.10 12.33
N ASP A 122 0.45 -19.81 12.01
CA ASP A 122 -0.28 -19.17 10.91
C ASP A 122 0.65 -18.93 9.71
N GLU A 123 0.36 -19.61 8.61
CA GLU A 123 1.11 -19.50 7.35
C GLU A 123 0.94 -18.14 6.67
N ARG A 124 -0.08 -17.35 7.04
CA ARG A 124 -0.28 -15.99 6.48
C ARG A 124 0.87 -15.07 6.87
N LEU A 125 1.39 -15.20 8.10
CA LEU A 125 2.53 -14.42 8.59
C LEU A 125 3.85 -14.75 7.87
N ASP A 126 3.95 -15.92 7.23
CA ASP A 126 5.16 -16.29 6.50
C ASP A 126 5.45 -15.31 5.36
N TYR A 127 4.41 -14.78 4.70
CA TYR A 127 4.59 -13.77 3.66
C TYR A 127 5.12 -12.44 4.20
N TYR A 128 4.76 -12.07 5.44
CA TYR A 128 5.29 -10.87 6.09
C TYR A 128 6.77 -11.03 6.45
N GLU A 129 7.22 -12.25 6.76
CA GLU A 129 8.65 -12.53 6.95
C GLU A 129 9.45 -12.55 5.64
N VAL A 130 8.79 -12.75 4.49
CA VAL A 130 9.43 -12.64 3.16
C VAL A 130 9.47 -11.19 2.69
N ASN A 131 8.33 -10.50 2.73
CA ASN A 131 8.17 -9.13 2.26
C ASN A 131 7.10 -8.39 3.06
N PHE A 132 7.53 -7.80 4.17
CA PHE A 132 6.66 -7.12 5.12
C PHE A 132 5.96 -5.92 4.45
N ASN A 133 6.73 -5.14 3.68
CA ASN A 133 6.20 -3.92 3.07
C ASN A 133 5.12 -4.22 2.04
N SER A 134 5.33 -5.26 1.21
CA SER A 134 4.32 -5.67 0.22
C SER A 134 3.07 -6.23 0.89
N ALA A 135 3.21 -6.92 2.03
CA ALA A 135 2.07 -7.41 2.80
C ALA A 135 1.22 -6.24 3.32
N ILE A 136 1.83 -5.25 3.98
CA ILE A 136 1.12 -4.07 4.49
C ILE A 136 0.42 -3.26 3.38
N VAL A 137 1.04 -3.14 2.19
CA VAL A 137 0.40 -2.48 1.04
C VAL A 137 -0.86 -3.23 0.58
N LYS A 138 -0.82 -4.57 0.58
CA LYS A 138 -1.98 -5.40 0.24
C LYS A 138 -3.08 -5.28 1.30
N ASP A 139 -2.73 -5.34 2.57
CA ASP A 139 -3.69 -5.20 3.67
C ASP A 139 -4.39 -3.84 3.62
N ARG A 140 -3.63 -2.77 3.35
CA ARG A 140 -4.17 -1.43 3.15
C ARG A 140 -5.15 -1.41 1.98
N ARG A 141 -4.78 -2.00 0.84
CA ARG A 141 -5.67 -2.07 -0.33
C ARG A 141 -6.96 -2.79 -0.01
N ASP A 142 -6.89 -3.92 0.69
CA ASP A 142 -8.05 -4.71 1.07
C ASP A 142 -8.95 -3.95 2.05
N ALA A 143 -8.37 -3.30 3.07
CA ALA A 143 -9.09 -2.43 4.00
C ALA A 143 -9.77 -1.26 3.27
N SER A 144 -9.06 -0.58 2.35
CA SER A 144 -9.63 0.49 1.53
C SER A 144 -10.81 0.00 0.69
N VAL A 145 -10.71 -1.18 0.06
CA VAL A 145 -11.82 -1.78 -0.71
C VAL A 145 -13.01 -2.09 0.19
N ARG A 146 -12.79 -2.63 1.39
CA ARG A 146 -13.87 -2.90 2.36
C ARG A 146 -14.59 -1.63 2.80
N HIS A 147 -13.84 -0.61 3.21
CA HIS A 147 -14.40 0.67 3.65
C HIS A 147 -15.10 1.41 2.51
N ARG A 148 -14.53 1.42 1.29
CA ARG A 148 -15.18 1.98 0.09
C ARG A 148 -16.46 1.24 -0.28
N ARG A 149 -16.49 -0.11 -0.19
CA ARG A 149 -17.72 -0.91 -0.42
C ARG A 149 -18.79 -0.63 0.64
N HIS A 150 -18.37 -0.36 1.87
CA HIS A 150 -19.27 0.02 2.95
C HIS A 150 -19.88 1.41 2.69
N GLU A 151 -19.08 2.39 2.27
CA GLU A 151 -19.56 3.73 1.91
C GLU A 151 -20.50 3.74 0.70
N HIS A 152 -20.19 2.98 -0.36
CA HIS A 152 -21.08 2.86 -1.52
C HIS A 152 -22.39 2.12 -1.21
N ARG A 153 -22.48 1.40 -0.07
CA ARG A 153 -23.74 0.83 0.42
C ARG A 153 -24.56 1.84 1.22
N SER A 154 -23.91 2.80 1.89
CA SER A 154 -24.58 3.88 2.64
C SER A 154 -24.89 5.12 1.79
N GLN A 155 -24.25 5.28 0.63
CA GLN A 155 -24.70 6.21 -0.40
C GLN A 155 -25.95 5.60 -1.05
N ALA A 156 -27.13 6.10 -0.66
CA ALA A 156 -28.33 5.97 -1.47
C ALA A 156 -27.99 6.30 -2.94
N LEU A 157 -28.61 5.59 -3.89
CA LEU A 157 -28.56 5.86 -5.33
C LEU A 157 -28.78 7.36 -5.60
N GLY A 158 -27.70 8.12 -5.56
CA GLY A 158 -27.67 9.56 -5.63
C GLY A 158 -27.25 9.93 -7.03
N ASP A 159 -28.27 10.07 -7.86
CA ASP A 159 -28.36 10.89 -9.07
C ASP A 159 -27.17 10.86 -10.06
N GLU A 160 -27.45 10.41 -11.28
CA GLU A 160 -26.58 10.50 -12.47
C GLU A 160 -26.40 11.96 -12.96
N GLY A 161 -26.18 12.90 -12.03
CA GLY A 161 -26.28 14.33 -12.27
C GLY A 161 -25.33 15.18 -11.44
N LEU A 162 -24.05 14.80 -11.31
CA LEU A 162 -23.05 15.75 -10.80
C LEU A 162 -22.54 16.63 -11.96
N GLU A 163 -23.16 17.81 -12.03
CA GLU A 163 -22.88 18.89 -12.95
C GLU A 163 -21.39 19.21 -13.10
N ILE A 164 -21.04 19.45 -14.35
CA ILE A 164 -19.72 19.75 -14.89
C ILE A 164 -19.43 21.23 -14.59
N SER A 165 -18.39 21.52 -13.80
CA SER A 165 -17.79 22.85 -13.88
C SER A 165 -16.95 22.91 -15.16
N VAL A 166 -17.45 23.69 -16.12
CA VAL A 166 -16.83 24.05 -17.41
C VAL A 166 -15.38 24.56 -17.28
N ALA A 167 -14.95 24.95 -16.07
CA ALA A 167 -13.58 25.38 -15.78
C ALA A 167 -12.52 24.27 -15.90
N VAL A 168 -12.90 22.99 -15.90
CA VAL A 168 -11.95 21.85 -15.90
C VAL A 168 -11.60 21.36 -17.32
N GLU A 169 -12.39 21.69 -18.34
CA GLU A 169 -12.12 21.25 -19.73
C GLU A 169 -11.02 22.07 -20.43
N ALA A 170 -10.67 23.25 -19.92
CA ALA A 170 -9.79 24.19 -20.64
C ALA A 170 -8.27 24.01 -20.40
N ALA A 171 -7.83 23.12 -19.51
CA ALA A 171 -6.42 23.07 -19.08
C ALA A 171 -5.78 21.66 -19.01
N VAL A 172 -6.31 20.67 -19.72
CA VAL A 172 -5.67 19.34 -19.88
C VAL A 172 -4.80 19.30 -21.15
N GLY A 173 -4.08 20.39 -21.42
CA GLY A 173 -3.05 20.43 -22.46
C GLY A 173 -1.77 19.77 -21.96
N GLY A 174 -1.60 18.48 -22.22
CA GLY A 174 -0.28 17.81 -22.16
C GLY A 174 0.28 17.44 -20.79
N TYR A 175 -0.50 17.49 -19.70
CA TYR A 175 -0.02 17.04 -18.39
C TYR A 175 0.01 15.51 -18.31
N ASP A 176 1.21 14.95 -18.26
CA ASP A 176 1.46 13.54 -18.04
C ASP A 176 2.16 13.34 -16.68
N PRO A 177 1.48 12.77 -15.67
CA PRO A 177 2.06 12.54 -14.34
C PRO A 177 3.10 11.42 -14.32
N PHE A 178 3.33 10.73 -15.44
CA PHE A 178 4.32 9.66 -15.57
C PHE A 178 5.60 10.10 -16.29
N GLN A 179 5.79 11.41 -16.50
CA GLN A 179 7.02 11.92 -17.11
C GLN A 179 8.28 11.52 -16.30
N PRO A 180 9.33 11.00 -16.96
CA PRO A 180 10.55 10.57 -16.28
C PRO A 180 11.14 11.62 -15.35
N GLU A 181 11.10 12.89 -15.76
CA GLU A 181 11.64 14.03 -15.01
C GLU A 181 10.85 14.32 -13.71
N GLU A 182 9.55 14.05 -13.71
CA GLU A 182 8.69 14.21 -12.52
C GLU A 182 8.84 13.02 -11.56
N LEU A 183 8.94 11.80 -12.10
CA LEU A 183 9.09 10.57 -11.32
C LEU A 183 10.41 10.50 -10.53
N ASP A 184 11.44 11.23 -10.96
CA ASP A 184 12.74 11.29 -10.29
C ASP A 184 12.81 12.33 -9.16
N LYS A 185 11.76 13.12 -8.96
CA LYS A 185 11.65 14.03 -7.81
C LYS A 185 11.46 13.24 -6.51
N GLU A 186 12.11 13.72 -5.45
CA GLU A 186 12.01 13.11 -4.12
C GLU A 186 10.54 13.03 -3.67
N ASN A 187 10.11 11.86 -3.21
CA ASN A 187 8.74 11.57 -2.75
C ASN A 187 7.62 11.70 -3.80
N TYR A 188 7.89 12.13 -5.04
CA TYR A 188 6.85 12.30 -6.07
C TYR A 188 6.17 10.98 -6.44
N ARG A 189 6.94 9.90 -6.61
CA ARG A 189 6.39 8.55 -6.84
C ARG A 189 5.43 8.11 -5.73
N LEU A 190 5.76 8.40 -4.48
CA LEU A 190 4.91 8.08 -3.33
C LEU A 190 3.61 8.89 -3.36
N TRP A 191 3.69 10.19 -3.63
CA TRP A 191 2.53 11.07 -3.74
C TRP A 191 1.66 10.76 -4.95
N LEU A 192 2.25 10.33 -6.06
CA LEU A 192 1.54 9.90 -7.25
C LEU A 192 0.77 8.61 -7.01
N ASP A 193 1.41 7.59 -6.43
CA ASP A 193 0.73 6.34 -6.09
C ASP A 193 -0.40 6.59 -5.07
N GLU A 194 -0.20 7.51 -4.11
CA GLU A 194 -1.23 7.96 -3.17
C GLU A 194 -2.39 8.68 -3.88
N ALA A 195 -2.11 9.59 -4.80
CA ALA A 195 -3.12 10.31 -5.54
C ALA A 195 -3.93 9.38 -6.47
N ILE A 196 -3.29 8.34 -7.03
CA ILE A 196 -3.93 7.30 -7.83
C ILE A 196 -4.86 6.42 -6.98
N ASP A 197 -4.43 6.05 -5.77
CA ASP A 197 -5.24 5.25 -4.85
C ASP A 197 -6.53 5.95 -4.42
N GLU A 198 -6.53 7.28 -4.41
CA GLU A 198 -7.69 8.11 -4.09
C GLU A 198 -8.63 8.36 -5.28
N LEU A 199 -8.35 7.84 -6.48
CA LEU A 199 -9.25 7.96 -7.63
C LEU A 199 -10.45 6.99 -7.52
N PRO A 200 -11.60 7.32 -8.12
CA PRO A 200 -12.68 6.37 -8.38
C PRO A 200 -12.17 5.10 -9.09
N GLU A 201 -12.73 3.93 -8.75
CA GLU A 201 -12.22 2.62 -9.21
C GLU A 201 -12.03 2.52 -10.72
N LEU A 202 -13.01 3.00 -11.50
CA LEU A 202 -12.92 3.02 -12.97
C LEU A 202 -11.76 3.92 -13.44
N GLN A 203 -11.56 5.08 -12.80
CA GLN A 203 -10.49 6.03 -13.14
C GLN A 203 -9.12 5.50 -12.74
N GLN A 204 -9.00 4.92 -11.54
CA GLN A 204 -7.77 4.27 -11.06
C GLN A 204 -7.34 3.15 -12.01
N ARG A 205 -8.30 2.29 -12.41
CA ARG A 205 -8.02 1.17 -13.30
C ARG A 205 -7.61 1.63 -14.69
N ILE A 206 -8.24 2.67 -15.22
CA ILE A 206 -7.85 3.31 -16.49
C ILE A 206 -6.42 3.87 -16.39
N VAL A 207 -6.11 4.62 -15.33
CA VAL A 207 -4.78 5.23 -15.12
C VAL A 207 -3.68 4.17 -14.99
N GLN A 208 -3.94 3.06 -14.29
CA GLN A 208 -3.00 1.94 -14.19
C GLN A 208 -2.71 1.30 -15.55
N MET A 209 -3.74 1.08 -16.39
CA MET A 209 -3.53 0.50 -17.72
C MET A 209 -2.84 1.48 -18.68
N VAL A 210 -3.06 2.78 -18.54
CA VAL A 210 -2.32 3.80 -19.28
C VAL A 210 -0.84 3.81 -18.88
N ARG A 211 -0.54 3.65 -17.58
CA ARG A 211 0.84 3.50 -17.07
C ARG A 211 1.55 2.25 -17.60
N GLU A 212 0.81 1.23 -17.99
CA GLU A 212 1.30 -0.01 -18.62
C GLU A 212 1.39 0.09 -20.17
N ASP A 213 1.25 1.29 -20.73
CA ASP A 213 1.26 1.58 -22.18
C ASP A 213 0.18 0.83 -22.98
N ILE A 214 -0.92 0.44 -22.34
CA ILE A 214 -2.03 -0.23 -23.03
C ILE A 214 -2.82 0.81 -23.84
N PRO A 215 -3.04 0.58 -25.15
CA PRO A 215 -3.77 1.52 -25.99
C PRO A 215 -5.23 1.63 -25.57
N ILE A 216 -5.77 2.85 -25.58
CA ILE A 216 -7.18 3.10 -25.22
C ILE A 216 -8.13 2.40 -26.17
N ASP A 217 -7.86 2.51 -27.47
CA ASP A 217 -8.59 1.83 -28.53
C ASP A 217 -7.67 1.56 -29.73
N SER A 218 -8.07 0.65 -30.60
CA SER A 218 -7.30 0.25 -31.78
C SER A 218 -8.25 -0.21 -32.88
N LYS A 219 -7.91 0.12 -34.13
CA LYS A 219 -8.62 -0.38 -35.32
C LYS A 219 -8.32 -1.86 -35.58
N ASP A 220 -7.29 -2.41 -34.93
CA ASP A 220 -6.96 -3.83 -35.01
C ASP A 220 -7.86 -4.62 -34.03
N PRO A 221 -8.72 -5.53 -34.53
CA PRO A 221 -9.59 -6.34 -33.69
C PRO A 221 -8.84 -7.33 -32.80
N THR A 222 -7.55 -7.57 -33.02
CA THR A 222 -6.71 -8.47 -32.22
C THR A 222 -5.91 -7.75 -31.12
N ALA A 223 -5.74 -6.43 -31.23
CA ALA A 223 -4.97 -5.64 -30.27
C ALA A 223 -5.71 -5.51 -28.92
N VAL A 224 -5.06 -5.83 -27.80
CA VAL A 224 -5.66 -5.66 -26.46
C VAL A 224 -5.74 -4.18 -26.12
N THR A 225 -6.96 -3.65 -25.95
CA THR A 225 -7.22 -2.24 -25.66
C THR A 225 -7.97 -2.05 -24.35
N ILE A 226 -7.83 -0.87 -23.73
CA ILE A 226 -8.52 -0.52 -22.48
C ILE A 226 -10.04 -0.56 -22.67
N SER A 227 -10.55 -0.06 -23.82
CA SER A 227 -11.97 -0.13 -24.19
C SER A 227 -12.52 -1.56 -24.13
N ARG A 228 -11.74 -2.53 -24.63
CA ARG A 228 -12.11 -3.95 -24.68
C ARG A 228 -11.95 -4.66 -23.33
N ILE A 229 -10.89 -4.36 -22.58
CA ILE A 229 -10.67 -4.92 -21.23
C ILE A 229 -11.80 -4.50 -20.27
N LEU A 230 -12.23 -3.23 -20.33
CA LEU A 230 -13.23 -2.68 -19.41
C LEU A 230 -14.66 -2.77 -19.94
N GLY A 231 -14.86 -3.17 -21.20
CA GLY A 231 -16.17 -3.25 -21.84
C GLY A 231 -16.88 -1.89 -21.91
N LYS A 232 -16.12 -0.80 -22.10
CA LYS A 232 -16.65 0.58 -22.18
C LYS A 232 -16.26 1.22 -23.52
N SER A 233 -17.07 2.18 -23.96
CA SER A 233 -16.78 2.92 -25.19
C SER A 233 -15.47 3.70 -25.08
N GLU A 234 -14.75 3.85 -26.19
CA GLU A 234 -13.54 4.69 -26.27
C GLU A 234 -13.79 6.09 -25.70
N LYS A 235 -14.92 6.71 -26.06
CA LYS A 235 -15.31 8.04 -25.58
C LYS A 235 -15.39 8.08 -24.06
N THR A 236 -16.03 7.08 -23.44
CA THR A 236 -16.12 6.96 -21.98
C THR A 236 -14.75 6.81 -21.34
N ILE A 237 -13.87 5.96 -21.89
CA ILE A 237 -12.52 5.77 -21.35
C ILE A 237 -11.71 7.08 -21.40
N ARG A 238 -11.73 7.79 -22.53
CA ARG A 238 -11.05 9.09 -22.69
C ARG A 238 -11.56 10.11 -21.67
N THR A 239 -12.88 10.27 -21.52
CA THR A 239 -13.46 11.18 -20.53
C THR A 239 -13.05 10.85 -19.09
N HIS A 240 -13.08 9.57 -18.71
CA HIS A 240 -12.68 9.17 -17.36
C HIS A 240 -11.17 9.31 -17.12
N ARG A 241 -10.34 9.04 -18.14
CA ARG A 241 -8.90 9.28 -18.08
C ARG A 241 -8.60 10.77 -17.88
N ASP A 242 -9.21 11.65 -18.67
CA ASP A 242 -8.92 13.08 -18.63
C ASP A 242 -9.36 13.68 -17.28
N LYS A 243 -10.49 13.21 -16.73
CA LYS A 243 -10.93 13.52 -15.36
C LYS A 243 -9.92 13.05 -14.31
N ALA A 244 -9.38 11.84 -14.46
CA ALA A 244 -8.39 11.29 -13.56
C ALA A 244 -7.09 12.11 -13.57
N LEU A 245 -6.59 12.47 -14.77
CA LEU A 245 -5.38 13.27 -14.93
C LEU A 245 -5.54 14.68 -14.35
N ALA A 246 -6.70 15.32 -14.54
CA ALA A 246 -7.00 16.61 -13.93
C ALA A 246 -7.02 16.53 -12.39
N ALA A 247 -7.59 15.47 -11.82
CA ALA A 247 -7.61 15.23 -10.39
C ALA A 247 -6.20 14.96 -9.82
N LEU A 248 -5.38 14.18 -10.53
CA LEU A 248 -3.99 13.91 -10.14
C LEU A 248 -3.17 15.19 -10.13
N ARG A 249 -3.28 16.02 -11.18
CA ARG A 249 -2.58 17.32 -11.27
C ARG A 249 -2.88 18.22 -10.07
N LEU A 250 -4.16 18.42 -9.77
CA LEU A 250 -4.60 19.27 -8.67
C LEU A 250 -4.05 18.80 -7.32
N ARG A 251 -3.95 17.47 -7.12
CA ARG A 251 -3.46 16.87 -5.88
C ARG A 251 -1.94 16.93 -5.76
N LEU A 252 -1.22 16.72 -6.86
CA LEU A 252 0.24 16.78 -6.91
C LEU A 252 0.75 18.22 -6.77
N ASP A 253 0.09 19.18 -7.42
CA ASP A 253 0.44 20.61 -7.30
C ASP A 253 0.29 21.10 -5.84
N ARG A 254 -0.73 20.62 -5.11
CA ARG A 254 -0.93 20.93 -3.67
C ARG A 254 0.11 20.29 -2.74
N LYS A 255 0.69 19.15 -3.11
CA LYS A 255 1.69 18.43 -2.32
C LYS A 255 3.11 18.92 -2.58
N GLY A 256 3.40 19.39 -3.79
CA GLY A 256 4.70 19.95 -4.17
C GLY A 256 4.96 21.39 -3.72
N THR A 257 3.96 22.09 -3.17
CA THR A 257 4.11 23.45 -2.60
C THR A 257 4.32 23.48 -1.07
N LEU A 258 4.38 22.32 -0.42
CA LEU A 258 4.65 22.13 1.02
C LEU A 258 6.10 21.68 1.23
#